data_AF-A0A7C3K0D9-F1
#
_entry.id   AF-A0A7C3K0D9-F1
#
_cell.length_a   1.000
_cell.length_b   1.000
_cell.length_c   1.000
_cell.angle_alpha   90.00
_cell.angle_beta   90.00
_cell.angle_gamma   90.00
#
_symmetry.space_group_name_H-M   'P 1'
#
loop_
_entity.id
_entity.type
_entity.pdbx_description
1 polymer ?
#
loop_
_entity_poly.entity_id
_entity_poly.type
_entity_poly.pdbx_seq_one_letter_code
_entity_poly.pdbx_strand_id
1 'polypeptide(L)' 'MEKIIQIVDQHQTVILSMMTLPRPEKKDWMIVLRLKTTTLDPIVKDFKKAGFNVTYASWFRCDSGLTTAQA' A
#
# COMPACT_ATOMS: atom_id res chain seq x y z
N MET A 1 6.93 -6.00 -10.82
CA MET A 1 7.19 -5.22 -9.58
C MET A 1 7.69 -3.81 -9.87
N GLU A 2 8.56 -3.60 -10.86
CA GLU A 2 9.10 -2.27 -11.20
C GLU A 2 8.06 -1.17 -11.33
N LYS A 3 6.95 -1.44 -12.04
CA LYS A 3 5.86 -0.46 -12.21
C LYS A 3 5.20 -0.02 -10.90
N ILE A 4 5.16 -0.89 -9.88
CA ILE A 4 4.65 -0.53 -8.55
C ILE A 4 5.60 0.45 -7.88
N ILE A 5 6.90 0.16 -7.93
CA ILE A 5 7.94 1.00 -7.33
C ILE A 5 7.94 2.38 -8.00
N GLN A 6 7.87 2.44 -9.33
CA GLN A 6 7.80 3.70 -10.09
C GLN A 6 6.61 4.57 -9.67
N ILE A 7 5.42 3.98 -9.52
CA ILE A 7 4.23 4.73 -9.07
C ILE A 7 4.43 5.24 -7.65
N VAL A 8 4.97 4.43 -6.74
CA VAL A 8 5.21 4.88 -5.36
C VAL A 8 6.26 6.00 -5.31
N ASP A 9 7.30 5.91 -6.12
CA ASP A 9 8.39 6.91 -6.20
C ASP A 9 7.90 8.26 -6.75
N GLN A 10 6.99 8.25 -7.74
CA GLN A 10 6.34 9.46 -8.24
C GLN A 10 5.55 10.22 -7.16
N HIS A 11 5.04 9.50 -6.15
CA HIS A 11 4.33 10.08 -5.00
C HIS A 11 5.27 10.39 -3.82
N GLN A 12 6.59 10.32 -4.02
CA GLN A 12 7.63 10.59 -3.02
C GLN A 12 7.37 9.86 -1.69
N THR A 13 6.84 8.65 -1.78
CA THR A 13 6.35 7.86 -0.64
C THR A 13 7.28 6.69 -0.36
N VAL A 14 7.41 6.32 0.91
CA VAL A 14 8.22 5.16 1.32
C VAL A 14 7.37 3.90 1.38
N ILE A 15 7.85 2.82 0.75
CA ILE A 15 7.30 1.47 0.95
C ILE A 15 7.79 0.93 2.30
N LEU A 16 6.87 0.72 3.23
CA LEU A 16 7.16 0.14 4.54
C LEU A 16 7.21 -1.40 4.50
N SER A 17 6.40 -2.01 3.64
CA SER A 17 6.42 -3.45 3.38
C SER A 17 5.65 -3.78 2.10
N MET A 18 6.05 -4.87 1.44
CA MET A 18 5.35 -5.45 0.31
C MET A 18 5.22 -6.96 0.54
N MET A 19 3.99 -7.47 0.42
CA MET A 19 3.69 -8.89 0.60
C MET A 19 2.90 -9.39 -0.58
N THR A 20 3.12 -10.64 -0.96
CA THR A 20 2.29 -11.34 -1.95
C THR A 20 1.53 -12.44 -1.24
N LEU A 21 0.21 -12.40 -1.33
CA LEU A 21 -0.69 -13.36 -0.69
C LEU A 21 -1.45 -14.13 -1.78
N PRO A 22 -1.41 -15.47 -1.79
CA PRO A 22 -2.28 -16.25 -2.66
C PRO A 22 -3.73 -16.07 -2.20
N ARG A 23 -4.67 -16.03 -3.16
CA ARG A 23 -6.12 -16.05 -2.90
C ARG A 23 -6.73 -17.29 -3.58
N PRO A 24 -6.64 -18.48 -2.96
CA PRO A 24 -7.03 -19.74 -3.59
C PRO A 24 -8.46 -19.72 -4.14
N GLU A 25 -9.38 -19.08 -3.41
CA GLU A 25 -10.79 -18.95 -3.77
C GLU A 25 -11.02 -18.12 -5.04
N LYS A 26 -10.13 -17.15 -5.32
CA LYS A 26 -10.15 -16.32 -6.54
C LYS A 26 -9.20 -16.81 -7.62
N LYS A 27 -8.42 -17.87 -7.33
CA LYS A 27 -7.38 -18.43 -8.21
C LYS A 27 -6.39 -17.38 -8.73
N ASP A 28 -6.09 -16.38 -7.90
CA ASP A 28 -5.18 -15.30 -8.24
C ASP A 28 -4.28 -14.94 -7.05
N TRP A 29 -3.49 -13.88 -7.23
CA TRP A 29 -2.61 -13.34 -6.20
C TRP A 29 -3.02 -11.92 -5.84
N MET A 30 -2.71 -11.53 -4.60
CA MET A 30 -2.86 -10.18 -4.11
C MET A 30 -1.51 -9.64 -3.68
N ILE A 31 -1.21 -8.41 -4.08
CA ILE A 31 -0.05 -7.68 -3.56
C ILE A 31 -0.57 -6.69 -2.53
N VAL A 32 -0.04 -6.77 -1.32
CA VAL A 32 -0.33 -5.83 -0.23
C VAL A 32 0.84 -4.88 -0.10
N LEU A 33 0.56 -3.58 -0.19
CA LEU A 33 1.54 -2.52 -0.04
C LEU A 33 1.21 -1.72 1.22
N ARG A 34 2.18 -1.60 2.13
CA ARG A 34 2.10 -0.67 3.25
C ARG A 34 2.98 0.52 2.94
N LEU A 35 2.39 1.72 2.93
CA LEU A 35 3.05 2.93 2.49
C LEU A 35 3.04 3.98 3.61
N LYS A 36 4.13 4.74 3.73
CA LYS A 36 4.18 5.91 4.62
C LYS A 36 3.65 7.13 3.87
N THR A 37 2.34 7.36 3.95
CA THR A 37 1.67 8.49 3.28
C THR A 37 0.64 9.16 4.18
N THR A 38 0.42 10.46 3.98
CA THR A 38 -0.67 11.22 4.60
C THR A 38 -1.94 11.24 3.75
N THR A 39 -1.83 10.97 2.45
CA THR A 39 -2.95 10.97 1.49
C THR A 39 -2.89 9.72 0.62
N LEU A 40 -3.95 8.90 0.69
CA LEU A 40 -3.99 7.62 -0.01
C LEU A 40 -4.66 7.70 -1.40
N ASP A 41 -5.60 8.62 -1.59
CA ASP A 41 -6.41 8.67 -2.80
C ASP A 41 -5.62 8.93 -4.09
N PRO A 42 -4.63 9.84 -4.14
CA PRO A 42 -3.89 10.10 -5.37
C PRO A 42 -3.12 8.88 -5.86
N ILE A 43 -2.43 8.18 -4.96
CA ILE A 43 -1.63 7.00 -5.32
C ILE A 43 -2.52 5.82 -5.72
N VAL A 44 -3.67 5.63 -5.05
CA VAL A 44 -4.67 4.62 -5.45
C VAL A 44 -5.20 4.90 -6.86
N LYS A 45 -5.45 6.17 -7.19
CA LYS A 45 -5.91 6.55 -8.54
C LYS A 45 -4.87 6.20 -9.60
N ASP A 46 -3.60 6.44 -9.35
CA ASP A 46 -2.54 6.14 -10.32
C ASP A 46 -2.26 4.64 -10.45
N PHE A 47 -2.37 3.87 -9.37
CA PHE A 47 -2.39 2.41 -9.46
C PHE A 47 -3.52 1.90 -10.37
N LYS A 48 -4.74 2.43 -10.20
CA LYS A 48 -5.87 2.06 -11.07
C LYS A 48 -5.63 2.43 -12.53
N LYS A 49 -5.13 3.64 -12.81
CA LYS A 49 -4.75 4.07 -14.17
C LYS A 49 -3.67 3.19 -14.80
N ALA A 50 -2.74 2.68 -14.00
CA ALA A 50 -1.66 1.82 -14.45
C ALA A 50 -2.11 0.38 -14.78
N GLY A 51 -3.38 0.05 -14.54
CA GLY A 51 -4.00 -1.25 -14.83
C GLY A 51 -4.10 -2.19 -13.62
N PHE A 52 -3.76 -1.73 -12.41
CA PHE A 52 -3.89 -2.55 -11.20
C PHE A 52 -5.33 -2.53 -10.68
N ASN A 53 -5.85 -3.72 -10.35
CA ASN A 53 -7.11 -3.85 -9.66
C ASN A 53 -6.91 -3.58 -8.15
N VAL A 54 -7.12 -2.34 -7.72
CA VAL A 54 -7.02 -1.95 -6.30
C VAL A 54 -8.35 -2.23 -5.60
N THR A 55 -8.41 -3.32 -4.84
CA THR A 55 -9.63 -3.78 -4.15
C THR A 55 -9.75 -3.30 -2.71
N TYR A 56 -8.63 -2.98 -2.05
CA TYR A 56 -8.59 -2.50 -0.67
C TYR A 56 -7.66 -1.29 -0.57
N ALA A 57 -8.13 -0.24 0.09
CA ALA A 57 -7.35 0.95 0.39
C ALA A 57 -7.80 1.45 1.77
N SER A 58 -6.89 1.39 2.74
CA SER A 58 -7.13 1.88 4.09
C SER A 58 -5.95 2.75 4.53
N TRP A 59 -6.28 3.82 5.26
CA TRP A 59 -5.31 4.74 5.81
C TRP A 59 -5.49 4.79 7.32
N PHE A 60 -4.38 4.73 8.04
CA PHE A 60 -4.37 4.81 9.49
C PHE A 60 -3.46 5.96 9.90
N ARG A 61 -3.99 6.87 10.70
CA ARG A 61 -3.19 7.90 11.35
C ARG A 61 -2.41 7.24 12.49
N CYS A 62 -1.10 7.15 12.36
CA CYS A 62 -0.23 6.78 13.48
C CYS A 62 0.15 8.06 14.24
N ASP A 63 -0.55 8.35 15.33
CA ASP A 63 -0.30 9.57 16.13
C ASP A 63 0.92 9.46 17.06
N SER A 64 1.41 8.25 17.37
CA SER A 64 2.70 8.06 18.03
C SER A 64 3.19 6.61 17.88
N GLY A 65 4.52 6.44 17.79
CA GLY A 65 5.17 5.12 17.83
C GLY A 65 5.35 4.58 19.25
N LEU A 66 4.63 5.12 20.25
CA LEU A 66 4.71 4.66 21.63
C LEU A 66 3.73 3.52 21.83
N THR A 67 4.27 2.34 22.08
CA THR A 67 3.47 1.20 22.54
C THR A 67 3.26 1.32 24.05
N THR A 68 2.11 0.88 24.55
CA THR A 68 1.72 0.84 25.97
C THR A 68 2.69 0.07 26.87
N ALA A 69 3.75 -0.55 26.32
CA ALA A 69 4.85 -1.14 27.06
C ALA A 69 5.83 -0.09 27.66
N GLN A 70 5.59 1.21 27.45
CA GLN A 70 6.46 2.30 27.92
C GLN A 70 5.74 3.35 28.79
N ALA A 71 4.60 3.00 29.40
CA ALA A 71 3.89 3.85 30.37
C ALA A 71 3.83 3.20 31.75
#